data_AF-A0A2E0QMM7-F1
#
_entry.id   AF-A0A2E0QMM7-F1
#
_cell.length_a   1.000
_cell.length_b   1.000
_cell.length_c   1.000
_cell.angle_alpha   90.00
_cell.angle_beta   90.00
_cell.angle_gamma   90.00
#
_symmetry.space_group_name_H-M   'P 1'
#
loop_
_entity.id
_entity.type
_entity.pdbx_description
1 polymer ?
#
loop_
_entity_poly.entity_id
_entity_poly.type
_entity_poly.pdbx_seq_one_letter_code
_entity_poly.pdbx_strand_id
1 'polypeptide(L)'
;MNIDRVEPKNISRRKAVLVGSSAMAATCAISKADNHKAKKSEIVRPPTGKGILLSVKLGMIAKKLNGQNLTLTQRLQMAADAGLDGVDFDEAGAHTEEAARTAVQESGVFVHNAINHAHWGKRLTSSSEADRETSKKNIEHCIRLSHAAGGNGVLIVIGAGGDGPEDVIAERCR
;
A
#
# COMPACT_ATOMS: atom_id res chain seq x y z
N MET A 1 2.56 35.11 -35.96
CA MET A 1 1.37 34.33 -35.57
C MET A 1 1.27 34.46 -34.06
N ASN A 2 0.38 35.34 -33.61
CA ASN A 2 0.26 35.76 -32.21
C ASN A 2 -0.39 34.65 -31.40
N ILE A 3 0.22 34.29 -30.27
CA ILE A 3 -0.39 33.39 -29.29
C ILE A 3 -0.74 34.27 -28.09
N ASP A 4 -2.03 34.54 -27.97
CA ASP A 4 -2.61 35.39 -26.95
C ASP A 4 -2.31 34.83 -25.55
N ARG A 5 -1.74 35.70 -24.70
CA ARG A 5 -1.59 35.45 -23.26
C ARG A 5 -2.97 35.47 -22.62
N VAL A 6 -3.37 34.35 -22.01
CA VAL A 6 -4.57 34.28 -21.17
C VAL A 6 -4.23 34.89 -19.80
N GLU A 7 -4.86 36.02 -19.47
CA GLU A 7 -4.83 36.59 -18.12
C GLU A 7 -5.63 35.72 -17.12
N PRO A 8 -5.12 35.50 -15.89
CA PRO A 8 -5.89 34.84 -14.84
C PRO A 8 -6.94 35.78 -14.25
N LYS A 9 -8.20 35.33 -14.25
CA LYS A 9 -9.34 36.02 -13.62
C LYS A 9 -9.13 36.13 -12.10
N ASN A 10 -9.19 37.37 -11.61
CA ASN A 10 -9.06 37.78 -10.22
C ASN A 10 -10.25 37.27 -9.39
N ILE A 11 -10.04 36.33 -8.46
CA ILE A 11 -11.08 35.87 -7.53
C ILE A 11 -11.21 36.90 -6.40
N SER A 12 -12.31 37.65 -6.41
CA SER A 12 -12.63 38.69 -5.44
C SER A 12 -12.78 38.12 -4.02
N ARG A 13 -11.84 38.51 -3.14
CA ARG A 13 -11.85 38.28 -1.69
C ARG A 13 -12.84 39.22 -0.99
N ARG A 14 -14.14 39.06 -1.21
CA ARG A 14 -15.17 39.87 -0.52
C ARG A 14 -16.40 39.05 -0.15
N LYS A 15 -16.36 38.41 1.01
CA LYS A 15 -17.51 38.28 1.91
C LYS A 15 -17.01 38.38 3.36
N ALA A 16 -16.64 39.59 3.76
CA ALA A 16 -16.63 39.96 5.17
C ALA A 16 -18.05 40.43 5.49
N VAL A 17 -18.78 39.66 6.29
CA VAL A 17 -20.00 40.12 6.95
C VAL A 17 -19.66 40.30 8.42
N LEU A 18 -19.77 41.55 8.88
CA LEU A 18 -19.64 41.98 10.25
C LEU A 18 -20.97 42.66 10.62
N VAL A 19 -21.54 42.30 11.78
CA VAL A 19 -22.56 42.93 12.66
C VAL A 19 -23.23 41.75 13.39
N GLY A 20 -23.41 41.65 14.71
CA GLY A 20 -23.21 42.54 15.86
C GLY A 20 -24.14 42.07 17.00
N SER A 21 -23.68 42.17 18.26
CA SER A 21 -24.42 42.19 19.53
C SER A 21 -24.73 40.89 20.30
N SER A 22 -23.86 40.63 21.28
CA SER A 22 -24.02 40.20 22.69
C SER A 22 -25.25 39.41 23.17
N ALA A 23 -25.01 38.17 23.61
CA ALA A 23 -25.72 37.52 24.72
C ALA A 23 -24.75 36.61 25.49
N MET A 24 -24.64 36.81 26.81
CA MET A 24 -23.87 35.94 27.72
C MET A 24 -24.71 34.72 28.10
N ALA A 25 -24.27 33.50 27.75
CA ALA A 25 -24.69 32.27 28.43
C ALA A 25 -23.80 31.06 28.07
N ALA A 26 -23.30 30.38 29.11
CA ALA A 26 -22.75 29.03 29.17
C ALA A 26 -21.53 28.66 28.31
N THR A 27 -20.35 28.68 28.93
CA THR A 27 -19.14 27.99 28.46
C THR A 27 -19.31 26.48 28.65
N CYS A 28 -20.08 25.81 27.78
CA CYS A 28 -19.82 24.40 27.51
C CYS A 28 -18.57 24.34 26.63
N ALA A 29 -17.48 23.76 27.14
CA ALA A 29 -16.33 23.42 26.35
C ALA A 29 -16.78 22.48 25.22
N ILE A 30 -17.01 23.03 24.04
CA ILE A 30 -17.15 22.26 22.81
C ILE A 30 -15.74 21.78 22.52
N SER A 31 -15.37 20.64 23.08
CA SER A 31 -14.27 19.84 22.54
C SER A 31 -14.50 19.77 21.04
N LYS A 32 -13.51 20.20 20.26
CA LYS A 32 -13.45 19.85 18.84
C LYS A 32 -13.49 18.33 18.82
N ALA A 33 -14.68 17.76 18.68
CA ALA A 33 -14.83 16.40 18.24
C ALA A 33 -14.15 16.40 16.88
N ASP A 34 -12.96 15.81 16.83
CA ASP A 34 -12.28 15.55 15.59
C ASP A 34 -13.30 14.87 14.69
N ASN A 35 -13.73 15.60 13.67
CA ASN A 35 -14.46 15.05 12.54
C ASN A 35 -13.45 14.18 11.77
N HIS A 36 -12.99 13.10 12.39
CA HIS A 36 -12.57 11.89 11.70
C HIS A 36 -13.83 11.31 11.07
N LYS A 37 -14.30 12.00 10.03
CA LYS A 37 -15.08 11.40 8.96
C LYS A 37 -14.20 10.23 8.53
N ALA A 38 -14.54 9.01 8.95
CA ALA A 38 -13.83 7.82 8.54
C ALA A 38 -13.79 7.87 7.01
N LYS A 39 -12.62 8.25 6.45
CA LYS A 39 -12.41 8.24 5.02
C LYS A 39 -12.67 6.79 4.65
N LYS A 40 -13.74 6.56 3.89
CA LYS A 40 -14.00 5.26 3.30
C LYS A 40 -12.72 4.92 2.54
N SER A 41 -11.96 3.97 3.07
CA SER A 41 -10.68 3.56 2.50
C SER A 41 -10.95 3.12 1.07
N GLU A 42 -10.66 3.98 0.11
CA GLU A 42 -10.86 3.67 -1.29
C GLU A 42 -9.81 2.62 -1.66
N ILE A 43 -10.28 1.42 -2.00
CA ILE A 43 -9.43 0.37 -2.51
C ILE A 43 -9.06 0.80 -3.93
N VAL A 44 -7.77 1.01 -4.19
CA VAL A 44 -7.28 1.28 -5.54
C VAL A 44 -7.47 0.03 -6.39
N ARG A 45 -8.18 0.17 -7.51
CA ARG A 45 -8.53 -0.92 -8.41
C ARG A 45 -7.59 -0.95 -9.61
N PRO A 46 -7.42 -2.11 -10.27
CA PRO A 46 -6.68 -2.19 -11.52
C PRO A 46 -7.33 -1.28 -12.59
N PRO A 47 -6.54 -0.73 -13.51
CA PRO A 47 -7.06 0.04 -14.63
C PRO A 47 -7.94 -0.85 -15.54
N THR A 48 -9.03 -0.29 -16.05
CA THR A 48 -9.97 -1.00 -16.92
C THR A 48 -9.60 -0.86 -18.40
N GLY A 49 -10.13 -1.75 -19.25
CA GLY A 49 -9.94 -1.68 -20.70
C GLY A 49 -8.62 -2.25 -21.22
N LYS A 50 -7.77 -2.82 -20.35
CA LYS A 50 -6.54 -3.53 -20.72
C LYS A 50 -6.70 -5.04 -20.53
N GLY A 51 -6.21 -5.82 -21.50
CA GLY A 51 -6.18 -7.29 -21.40
C GLY A 51 -4.96 -7.83 -20.63
N ILE A 52 -3.87 -7.06 -20.59
CA ILE A 52 -2.63 -7.37 -19.87
C ILE A 52 -2.25 -6.13 -19.06
N LEU A 53 -1.97 -6.32 -17.78
CA LEU A 53 -1.45 -5.27 -16.89
C LEU A 53 0.06 -5.44 -16.73
N LEU A 54 0.80 -4.34 -16.85
CA LEU A 54 2.24 -4.33 -16.64
C LEU A 54 2.56 -3.92 -15.19
N SER A 55 3.36 -4.71 -14.50
CA SER A 55 3.78 -4.41 -13.13
C SER A 55 5.28 -4.55 -12.95
N VAL A 56 5.80 -3.87 -11.92
CA VAL A 56 7.18 -4.02 -11.46
C VAL A 56 7.18 -4.46 -10.00
N LYS A 57 8.18 -5.25 -9.60
CA LYS A 57 8.41 -5.58 -8.20
C LYS A 57 8.83 -4.32 -7.44
N LEU A 58 8.25 -4.08 -6.26
CA LEU A 58 8.62 -2.95 -5.40
C LEU A 58 10.13 -2.91 -5.14
N GLY A 59 10.75 -4.06 -4.88
CA GLY A 59 12.19 -4.21 -4.66
C GLY A 59 13.07 -3.81 -5.85
N MET A 60 12.51 -3.74 -7.08
CA MET A 60 13.20 -3.24 -8.27
C MET A 60 13.08 -1.72 -8.43
N ILE A 61 12.18 -1.07 -7.70
CA ILE A 61 12.07 0.39 -7.66
C ILE A 61 13.11 0.93 -6.68
N ALA A 62 13.86 1.94 -7.13
CA ALA A 62 14.92 2.57 -6.35
C ALA A 62 14.46 2.94 -4.93
N LYS A 63 15.29 2.65 -3.92
CA LYS A 63 15.06 3.09 -2.53
C LYS A 63 15.58 4.49 -2.27
N LYS A 64 16.44 5.00 -3.15
CA LYS A 64 17.06 6.32 -3.04
C LYS A 64 17.09 7.03 -4.38
N LEU A 65 16.96 8.35 -4.33
CA LEU A 65 17.19 9.24 -5.47
C LEU A 65 18.07 10.40 -5.00
N ASN A 66 19.16 10.66 -5.72
CA ASN A 66 20.13 11.72 -5.37
C ASN A 66 20.60 11.66 -3.90
N GLY A 67 20.80 10.47 -3.37
CA GLY A 67 21.26 10.23 -2.00
C GLY A 67 20.15 10.26 -0.92
N GLN A 68 18.93 10.67 -1.24
CA GLN A 68 17.80 10.72 -0.29
C GLN A 68 16.97 9.44 -0.35
N ASN A 69 16.51 8.95 0.82
CA ASN A 69 15.59 7.81 0.88
C ASN A 69 14.21 8.21 0.32
N LEU A 70 13.65 7.36 -0.51
CA LEU A 70 12.30 7.52 -1.03
C LEU A 70 11.28 6.90 -0.07
N THR A 71 10.14 7.56 0.09
CA THR A 71 8.99 6.99 0.78
C THR A 71 8.36 5.88 -0.06
N LEU A 72 7.53 5.03 0.57
CA LEU A 72 6.77 4.02 -0.17
C LEU A 72 5.87 4.65 -1.23
N THR A 73 5.15 5.73 -0.89
CA THR A 73 4.31 6.48 -1.83
C THR A 73 5.11 6.98 -3.03
N GLN A 74 6.31 7.54 -2.82
CA GLN A 74 7.17 8.03 -3.91
C GLN A 74 7.63 6.89 -4.81
N ARG A 75 7.99 5.74 -4.23
CA ARG A 75 8.38 4.56 -5.01
C ARG A 75 7.22 4.06 -5.86
N LEU A 76 6.00 3.99 -5.31
CA LEU A 76 4.81 3.62 -6.08
C LEU A 76 4.57 4.62 -7.23
N GLN A 77 4.64 5.92 -6.95
CA GLN A 77 4.48 6.97 -7.98
C GLN A 77 5.48 6.82 -9.13
N MET A 78 6.74 6.46 -8.84
CA MET A 78 7.73 6.20 -9.89
C MET A 78 7.32 5.07 -10.85
N ALA A 79 6.60 4.04 -10.39
CA ALA A 79 6.08 3.00 -11.27
C ALA A 79 5.00 3.57 -12.21
N ALA A 80 4.10 4.40 -11.70
CA ALA A 80 3.08 5.07 -12.52
C ALA A 80 3.72 6.04 -13.53
N ASP A 81 4.71 6.82 -13.11
CA ASP A 81 5.42 7.76 -13.98
C ASP A 81 6.18 7.03 -15.11
N ALA A 82 6.58 5.78 -14.88
CA ALA A 82 7.18 4.89 -15.88
C ALA A 82 6.15 4.21 -16.81
N GLY A 83 4.85 4.47 -16.62
CA GLY A 83 3.77 3.92 -17.44
C GLY A 83 3.32 2.50 -17.07
N LEU A 84 3.67 2.03 -15.86
CA LEU A 84 3.23 0.73 -15.36
C LEU A 84 1.81 0.83 -14.77
N ASP A 85 1.07 -0.27 -14.85
CA ASP A 85 -0.31 -0.39 -14.36
C ASP A 85 -0.39 -0.66 -12.86
N GLY A 86 0.72 -1.08 -12.25
CA GLY A 86 0.76 -1.36 -10.83
C GLY A 86 2.10 -1.92 -10.35
N VAL A 87 2.09 -2.39 -9.10
CA VAL A 87 3.26 -2.93 -8.42
C VAL A 87 2.96 -4.31 -7.86
N ASP A 88 3.95 -5.20 -7.97
CA ASP A 88 4.02 -6.43 -7.19
C ASP A 88 4.75 -6.13 -5.87
N PHE A 89 4.05 -6.23 -4.74
CA PHE A 89 4.53 -5.74 -3.44
C PHE A 89 5.44 -6.78 -2.78
N ASP A 90 6.65 -6.94 -3.31
CA ASP A 90 7.56 -8.01 -2.90
C ASP A 90 8.40 -7.73 -1.65
N GLU A 91 8.14 -6.62 -0.96
CA GLU A 91 8.80 -6.26 0.31
C GLU A 91 7.82 -6.27 1.49
N ALA A 92 6.78 -7.11 1.46
CA ALA A 92 5.69 -7.09 2.44
C ALA A 92 6.17 -7.17 3.91
N GLY A 93 7.20 -7.99 4.18
CA GLY A 93 7.77 -8.12 5.52
C GLY A 93 8.45 -6.86 6.07
N ALA A 94 8.73 -5.84 5.23
CA ALA A 94 9.33 -4.57 5.63
C ALA A 94 8.29 -3.47 5.91
N HIS A 95 7.01 -3.75 5.74
CA HIS A 95 5.94 -2.76 5.79
C HIS A 95 4.77 -3.22 6.66
N THR A 96 4.10 -2.26 7.31
CA THR A 96 2.83 -2.52 8.00
C THR A 96 1.67 -2.43 7.00
N GLU A 97 0.55 -3.05 7.35
CA GLU A 97 -0.70 -2.99 6.59
C GLU A 97 -1.17 -1.54 6.39
N GLU A 98 -1.06 -0.71 7.44
CA GLU A 98 -1.44 0.71 7.39
C GLU A 98 -0.52 1.52 6.47
N ALA A 99 0.80 1.29 6.53
CA ALA A 99 1.74 1.97 5.64
C ALA A 99 1.49 1.62 4.17
N ALA A 100 1.20 0.35 3.89
CA ALA A 100 0.86 -0.09 2.54
C ALA A 100 -0.46 0.53 2.05
N ARG A 101 -1.51 0.53 2.89
CA ARG A 101 -2.81 1.16 2.58
C ARG A 101 -2.65 2.63 2.26
N THR A 102 -1.96 3.37 3.13
CA THR A 102 -1.74 4.82 2.97
C THR A 102 -0.97 5.11 1.68
N ALA A 103 0.12 4.40 1.43
CA ALA A 103 0.94 4.65 0.24
C ALA A 103 0.18 4.37 -1.07
N VAL A 104 -0.63 3.31 -1.10
CA VAL A 104 -1.47 3.00 -2.27
C VAL A 104 -2.54 4.06 -2.47
N GLN A 105 -3.22 4.49 -1.40
CA GLN A 105 -4.25 5.53 -1.49
C GLN A 105 -3.69 6.89 -1.93
N GLU A 106 -2.50 7.25 -1.47
CA GLU A 106 -1.86 8.51 -1.84
C GLU A 106 -1.31 8.50 -3.27
N SER A 107 -0.73 7.38 -3.70
CA SER A 107 -0.16 7.26 -5.06
C SER A 107 -1.20 6.93 -6.13
N GLY A 108 -2.33 6.34 -5.75
CA GLY A 108 -3.32 5.82 -6.70
C GLY A 108 -2.83 4.60 -7.49
N VAL A 109 -1.71 3.99 -7.08
CA VAL A 109 -1.09 2.88 -7.82
C VAL A 109 -1.64 1.55 -7.33
N PHE A 110 -2.17 0.76 -8.28
CA PHE A 110 -2.70 -0.55 -7.99
C PHE A 110 -1.59 -1.53 -7.54
N VAL A 111 -1.84 -2.25 -6.45
CA VAL A 111 -0.99 -3.36 -6.00
C VAL A 111 -1.60 -4.68 -6.45
N HIS A 112 -0.84 -5.49 -7.19
CA HIS A 112 -1.33 -6.76 -7.72
C HIS A 112 -1.44 -7.83 -6.63
N ASN A 113 -0.35 -8.03 -5.91
CA ASN A 113 -0.18 -9.07 -4.90
C ASN A 113 0.90 -8.65 -3.89
N ALA A 114 1.06 -9.42 -2.81
CA ALA A 114 2.11 -9.21 -1.81
C ALA A 114 3.02 -10.44 -1.70
N ILE A 115 4.32 -10.19 -1.45
CA ILE A 115 5.33 -11.24 -1.31
C ILE A 115 6.23 -10.92 -0.11
N ASN A 116 6.58 -11.96 0.64
CA ASN A 116 7.65 -11.90 1.63
C ASN A 116 8.79 -12.81 1.21
N HIS A 117 9.92 -12.23 0.79
CA HIS A 117 11.12 -12.95 0.34
C HIS A 117 11.62 -14.02 1.31
N ALA A 118 11.31 -13.92 2.61
CA ALA A 118 11.68 -14.92 3.60
C ALA A 118 11.10 -16.32 3.31
N HIS A 119 10.03 -16.45 2.52
CA HIS A 119 9.44 -17.77 2.19
C HIS A 119 10.40 -18.71 1.47
N TRP A 120 11.47 -18.20 0.85
CA TRP A 120 12.48 -19.04 0.22
C TRP A 120 13.32 -19.79 1.25
N GLY A 121 13.60 -19.14 2.40
CA GLY A 121 14.36 -19.73 3.50
C GLY A 121 13.50 -20.36 4.59
N LYS A 122 12.27 -19.87 4.77
CA LYS A 122 11.32 -20.27 5.82
C LYS A 122 10.06 -20.84 5.17
N ARG A 123 10.13 -22.12 4.84
CA ARG A 123 9.11 -22.86 4.08
C ARG A 123 8.13 -23.58 5.01
N LEU A 124 6.90 -23.80 4.54
CA LEU A 124 5.88 -24.53 5.27
C LEU A 124 6.23 -26.02 5.42
N THR A 125 7.00 -26.56 4.48
CA THR A 125 7.49 -27.94 4.54
C THR A 125 8.83 -28.08 5.23
N SER A 126 9.41 -27.03 5.84
CA SER A 126 10.72 -27.14 6.53
C SER A 126 10.71 -28.24 7.61
N SER A 127 11.82 -28.96 7.77
CA SER A 127 12.00 -29.91 8.88
C SER A 127 12.03 -29.22 10.25
N SER A 128 12.44 -27.96 10.28
CA SER A 128 12.41 -27.11 11.48
C SER A 128 11.01 -26.59 11.76
N GLU A 129 10.47 -26.90 12.94
CA GLU A 129 9.18 -26.37 13.39
C GLU A 129 9.18 -24.85 13.51
N ALA A 130 10.26 -24.25 14.02
CA ALA A 130 10.41 -22.81 14.12
C ALA A 130 10.35 -22.10 12.75
N ASP A 131 10.89 -22.74 11.71
CA ASP A 131 10.82 -22.20 10.35
C ASP A 131 9.38 -22.26 9.82
N ARG A 132 8.64 -23.33 10.11
CA ARG A 132 7.23 -23.47 9.74
C ARG A 132 6.37 -22.41 10.45
N GLU A 133 6.60 -22.18 11.75
CA GLU A 133 5.90 -21.12 12.49
C GLU A 133 6.17 -19.73 11.92
N THR A 134 7.42 -19.46 11.53
CA THR A 134 7.78 -18.20 10.87
C THR A 134 7.11 -18.09 9.50
N SER A 135 7.06 -19.17 8.73
CA SER A 135 6.38 -19.22 7.44
C SER A 135 4.90 -18.90 7.56
N LYS A 136 4.19 -19.52 8.52
CA LYS A 136 2.76 -19.24 8.79
C LYS A 136 2.52 -17.76 9.10
N LYS A 137 3.32 -17.17 9.99
CA LYS A 137 3.22 -15.74 10.34
C LYS A 137 3.49 -14.83 9.14
N ASN A 138 4.47 -15.18 8.31
CA ASN A 138 4.78 -14.42 7.11
C ASN A 138 3.62 -14.41 6.11
N ILE A 139 2.98 -15.57 5.90
CA ILE A 139 1.83 -15.70 4.99
C ILE A 139 0.62 -14.94 5.54
N GLU A 140 0.34 -15.08 6.83
CA GLU A 140 -0.73 -14.34 7.51
C GLU A 140 -0.55 -12.82 7.33
N HIS A 141 0.67 -12.33 7.54
CA HIS A 141 1.02 -10.91 7.29
C HIS A 141 0.84 -10.52 5.82
N CYS A 142 1.31 -11.33 4.87
CA CYS A 142 1.16 -11.02 3.45
C CYS A 142 -0.30 -10.97 3.02
N ILE A 143 -1.15 -11.85 3.53
CA ILE A 143 -2.59 -11.86 3.23
C ILE A 143 -3.22 -10.56 3.70
N ARG A 144 -2.97 -10.15 4.96
CA ARG A 144 -3.52 -8.91 5.50
C ARG A 144 -2.96 -7.68 4.80
N LEU A 145 -1.67 -7.64 4.52
CA LEU A 145 -1.04 -6.54 3.80
C LEU A 145 -1.55 -6.43 2.37
N SER A 146 -1.65 -7.54 1.63
CA SER A 146 -2.24 -7.56 0.29
C SER A 146 -3.66 -7.00 0.34
N HIS A 147 -4.47 -7.46 1.30
CA HIS A 147 -5.83 -6.96 1.46
C HIS A 147 -5.86 -5.45 1.76
N ALA A 148 -4.98 -4.97 2.65
CA ALA A 148 -4.89 -3.57 3.01
C ALA A 148 -4.49 -2.68 1.82
N ALA A 149 -3.59 -3.18 0.96
CA ALA A 149 -3.14 -2.54 -0.26
C ALA A 149 -4.12 -2.71 -1.45
N GLY A 150 -5.21 -3.47 -1.30
CA GLY A 150 -6.16 -3.73 -2.38
C GLY A 150 -5.75 -4.81 -3.38
N GLY A 151 -4.69 -5.56 -3.09
CA GLY A 151 -4.21 -6.67 -3.91
C GLY A 151 -5.06 -7.93 -3.82
N ASN A 152 -4.84 -8.85 -4.75
CA ASN A 152 -5.70 -10.02 -4.97
C ASN A 152 -5.01 -11.36 -4.68
N GLY A 153 -3.78 -11.35 -4.17
CA GLY A 153 -3.05 -12.60 -3.94
C GLY A 153 -1.77 -12.43 -3.15
N VAL A 154 -1.19 -13.58 -2.81
CA VAL A 154 0.10 -13.70 -2.14
C VAL A 154 0.91 -14.75 -2.88
N LEU A 155 2.14 -14.41 -3.29
CA LEU A 155 3.08 -15.41 -3.80
C LEU A 155 3.73 -16.13 -2.62
N ILE A 156 3.73 -17.46 -2.68
CA ILE A 156 4.30 -18.32 -1.65
C ILE A 156 5.15 -19.42 -2.27
N VAL A 157 6.29 -19.72 -1.64
CA VAL A 157 7.03 -20.97 -1.85
C VAL A 157 6.71 -21.91 -0.69
N ILE A 158 5.93 -22.96 -0.98
CA ILE A 158 5.46 -23.90 0.04
C ILE A 158 6.60 -24.80 0.53
N GLY A 159 7.48 -25.21 -0.38
CA GLY A 159 8.56 -26.16 -0.12
C GLY A 159 9.66 -26.17 -1.16
N ALA A 160 10.72 -26.91 -0.86
CA ALA A 160 11.86 -27.16 -1.75
C ALA A 160 12.32 -28.62 -1.65
N GLY A 161 13.00 -29.13 -2.69
CA GLY A 161 13.46 -30.53 -2.73
C GLY A 161 14.43 -30.93 -1.59
N GLY A 162 15.00 -29.95 -0.88
CA GLY A 162 15.84 -30.20 0.30
C GLY A 162 15.08 -30.38 1.62
N ASP A 163 13.74 -30.33 1.64
CA ASP A 163 12.94 -30.35 2.88
C ASP A 163 12.68 -31.76 3.46
N GLY A 164 13.06 -32.80 2.72
CA GLY A 164 13.01 -34.21 3.13
C GLY A 164 12.29 -35.12 2.12
N PRO A 165 12.22 -36.42 2.41
CA PRO A 165 11.41 -37.38 1.65
C PRO A 165 9.91 -37.01 1.65
N GLU A 166 9.20 -37.40 0.60
CA GLU A 166 7.78 -37.06 0.39
C GLU A 166 6.88 -37.56 1.52
N ASP A 167 7.06 -38.80 1.97
CA ASP A 167 6.29 -39.42 3.05
C ASP A 167 6.48 -38.67 4.38
N VAL A 168 7.71 -38.24 4.66
CA VAL A 168 8.05 -37.44 5.85
C VAL A 168 7.43 -36.04 5.78
N ILE A 169 7.43 -35.40 4.61
CA ILE A 169 6.79 -34.10 4.41
C ILE A 169 5.26 -34.22 4.51
N ALA A 170 4.68 -35.24 3.88
CA ALA A 170 3.24 -35.47 3.88
C ALA A 170 2.72 -35.68 5.32
N GLU A 171 3.40 -36.48 6.13
CA GLU A 171 3.03 -36.69 7.53
C GLU A 171 3.14 -35.40 8.36
N ARG A 172 4.18 -34.59 8.11
CA ARG A 172 4.37 -33.28 8.77
C ARG A 172 3.27 -32.27 8.44
N CYS A 173 2.60 -32.40 7.29
CA CYS A 173 1.62 -31.46 6.77
C CYS A 173 0.15 -31.89 6.99
N ARG A 174 -0.10 -33.05 7.59
CA ARG A 174 -1.42 -33.48 8.04
C ARG A 174 -1.84 -32.75 9.31
#